data_AF-A0A256GJW4-F1
#
_entry.id   AF-A0A256GJW4-F1
#
_cell.length_a   1.000
_cell.length_b   1.000
_cell.length_c   1.000
_cell.angle_alpha   90.00
_cell.angle_beta   90.00
_cell.angle_gamma   90.00
#
_symmetry.space_group_name_H-M   'P 1'
#
loop_
_entity.id
_entity.type
_entity.pdbx_description
1 polymer ?
#
loop_
_entity_poly.entity_id
_entity_poly.type
_entity_poly.pdbx_seq_one_letter_code
_entity_poly.pdbx_strand_id
1 'polypeptide(L)'
;MQIYIGDEFAEAAALTAEEYGAHMFLRLHQWRHGELPTDDNRLCRIAHVDAERWDAVKDVLAPLYDYLWVHKRTADIRAASETKHKNLSENGKKGGRPRKEEKADEKPGLNSAFNRHKADEKQSQSHSQPQSHSDLQTQPPSQPKSNHGALEDKKEASTYAHASGSSEPFPKLENPEDAKAFVRKLDLPPRHVTTAIERVMAGTLFPRIVDNWKREARAA
;
A
#
# COMPACT_ATOMS: atom_id res chain seq x y z
N MET A 1 -12.97 -4.33 -4.68
CA MET A 1 -13.79 -3.94 -5.84
C MET A 1 -12.87 -3.89 -7.06
N GLN A 2 -13.35 -4.21 -8.26
CA GLN A 2 -12.67 -3.78 -9.50
C GLN A 2 -13.28 -2.42 -9.91
N ILE A 3 -12.43 -1.50 -10.37
CA ILE A 3 -12.78 -0.09 -10.60
C ILE A 3 -12.39 0.24 -12.04
N TYR A 4 -13.34 0.76 -12.82
CA TYR A 4 -13.16 1.07 -14.24
C TYR A 4 -13.16 2.59 -14.43
N ILE A 5 -11.98 3.18 -14.67
CA ILE A 5 -11.78 4.64 -14.56
C ILE A 5 -12.77 5.46 -15.42
N GLY A 6 -13.14 4.98 -16.61
CA GLY A 6 -14.14 5.65 -17.45
C GLY A 6 -15.57 5.60 -16.87
N ASP A 7 -15.95 4.48 -16.24
CA ASP A 7 -17.24 4.32 -15.56
C ASP A 7 -17.32 5.16 -14.28
N GLU A 8 -16.22 5.25 -13.53
CA GLU A 8 -16.10 6.13 -12.36
C GLU A 8 -16.19 7.60 -12.76
N PHE A 9 -15.46 8.01 -13.80
CA PHE A 9 -15.47 9.40 -14.24
C PHE A 9 -16.85 9.81 -14.80
N ALA A 10 -17.54 8.92 -15.53
CA ALA A 10 -18.89 9.18 -16.00
C ALA A 10 -19.92 9.31 -14.86
N GLU A 11 -19.72 8.63 -13.73
CA GLU A 11 -20.58 8.68 -12.54
C GLU A 11 -20.26 9.89 -11.65
N ALA A 12 -18.97 10.24 -11.51
CA ALA A 12 -18.48 11.24 -10.57
C ALA A 12 -18.12 12.61 -11.19
N ALA A 13 -18.22 12.82 -12.51
CA ALA A 13 -17.79 14.06 -13.17
C ALA A 13 -18.46 15.35 -12.67
N ALA A 14 -19.62 15.25 -12.02
CA ALA A 14 -20.33 16.38 -11.44
C ALA A 14 -20.01 16.63 -9.95
N LEU A 15 -19.31 15.71 -9.28
CA LEU A 15 -19.02 15.78 -7.85
C LEU A 15 -17.81 16.66 -7.55
N THR A 16 -17.86 17.39 -6.44
CA THR A 16 -16.66 18.02 -5.87
C THR A 16 -15.70 16.97 -5.28
N ALA A 17 -14.48 17.40 -4.95
CA ALA A 17 -13.48 16.50 -4.34
C ALA A 17 -13.92 15.95 -2.97
N GLU A 18 -14.76 16.68 -2.23
CA GLU A 18 -15.30 16.27 -0.92
C GLU A 18 -16.42 15.23 -1.11
N GLU A 19 -17.38 15.51 -2.00
CA GLU A 19 -18.45 14.56 -2.37
C GLU A 19 -17.90 13.27 -2.99
N TYR A 20 -16.91 13.35 -3.89
CA TYR A 20 -16.28 12.17 -4.48
C TYR A 20 -15.53 11.33 -3.44
N GLY A 21 -14.87 11.96 -2.46
CA GLY A 21 -14.26 11.27 -1.32
C GLY A 21 -15.32 10.51 -0.51
N ALA A 22 -16.38 11.20 -0.10
CA ALA A 22 -17.52 10.63 0.61
C ALA A 22 -18.14 9.43 -0.14
N HIS A 23 -18.45 9.61 -1.43
CA HIS A 23 -18.97 8.57 -2.32
C HIS A 23 -18.07 7.34 -2.38
N MET A 24 -16.76 7.55 -2.53
CA MET A 24 -15.80 6.46 -2.61
C MET A 24 -15.70 5.69 -1.29
N PHE A 25 -15.68 6.37 -0.14
CA PHE A 25 -15.67 5.70 1.16
C PHE A 25 -16.96 4.90 1.42
N LEU A 26 -18.13 5.45 1.08
CA LEU A 26 -19.41 4.75 1.16
C LEU A 26 -19.43 3.49 0.27
N ARG A 27 -19.00 3.59 -0.99
CA ARG A 27 -18.87 2.44 -1.91
C ARG A 27 -17.84 1.41 -1.44
N LEU A 28 -16.75 1.82 -0.80
CA LEU A 28 -15.75 0.91 -0.21
C LEU A 28 -16.28 0.20 1.05
N HIS A 29 -17.05 0.89 1.90
CA HIS A 29 -17.72 0.28 3.04
C HIS A 29 -18.73 -0.77 2.55
N GLN A 30 -19.56 -0.44 1.56
CA GLN A 30 -20.51 -1.38 0.97
C GLN A 30 -19.82 -2.57 0.27
N TRP A 31 -18.70 -2.34 -0.43
CA TRP A 31 -17.89 -3.42 -0.96
C TRP A 31 -17.38 -4.37 0.13
N ARG A 32 -17.08 -3.87 1.33
CA ARG A 32 -16.64 -4.69 2.47
C ARG A 32 -17.81 -5.39 3.17
N HIS A 33 -18.81 -4.64 3.61
CA HIS A 33 -19.87 -5.11 4.51
C HIS A 33 -21.13 -5.62 3.80
N GLY A 34 -21.39 -5.18 2.57
CA GLY A 34 -22.54 -5.58 1.75
C GLY A 34 -23.65 -4.52 1.76
N GLU A 35 -23.85 -3.90 2.91
CA GLU A 35 -24.86 -2.87 3.18
C GLU A 35 -24.22 -1.54 3.66
N LEU A 36 -25.03 -0.49 3.70
CA LEU A 36 -24.72 0.79 4.36
C LEU A 36 -25.78 1.07 5.44
N PRO A 37 -25.41 1.66 6.59
CA PRO A 37 -26.38 2.04 7.61
C PRO A 37 -27.30 3.17 7.11
N THR A 38 -28.59 3.13 7.47
CA THR A 38 -29.55 4.20 7.13
C THR A 38 -29.52 5.40 8.10
N ASP A 39 -28.69 5.34 9.15
CA ASP A 39 -28.49 6.43 10.12
C ASP A 39 -27.43 7.41 9.62
N ASP A 40 -27.84 8.68 9.47
CA ASP A 40 -26.99 9.78 9.01
C ASP A 40 -25.71 9.94 9.82
N ASN A 41 -25.75 9.72 11.15
CA ASN A 41 -24.56 9.83 12.00
C ASN A 41 -23.51 8.76 11.67
N ARG A 42 -23.94 7.59 11.20
CA ARG A 42 -23.03 6.53 10.72
C ARG A 42 -22.55 6.81 9.31
N LEU A 43 -23.44 7.28 8.42
CA LEU A 43 -23.07 7.63 7.04
C LEU A 43 -22.03 8.75 7.00
N CYS A 44 -22.25 9.85 7.72
CA CYS A 44 -21.29 10.93 7.99
C CYS A 44 -19.90 10.40 8.39
N ARG A 45 -19.85 9.50 9.39
CA ARG A 45 -18.59 8.89 9.89
C ARG A 45 -17.93 7.95 8.88
N ILE A 46 -18.70 7.23 8.08
CA ILE A 46 -18.17 6.36 7.01
C ILE A 46 -17.64 7.21 5.85
N ALA A 47 -18.33 8.29 5.51
CA ALA A 47 -17.97 9.23 4.45
C ALA A 47 -16.77 10.12 4.78
N HIS A 48 -16.35 10.19 6.05
CA HIS A 48 -15.34 11.13 6.56
C HIS A 48 -15.70 12.62 6.34
N VAL A 49 -16.99 12.96 6.43
CA VAL A 49 -17.53 14.33 6.30
C VAL A 49 -18.00 14.82 7.68
N ASP A 50 -17.79 16.10 8.00
CA ASP A 50 -18.30 16.70 9.24
C ASP A 50 -19.82 16.77 9.26
N ALA A 51 -20.44 16.58 10.43
CA ALA A 51 -21.89 16.54 10.58
C ALA A 51 -22.60 17.84 10.10
N GLU A 52 -21.94 19.00 10.23
CA GLU A 52 -22.45 20.30 9.74
C GLU A 52 -22.50 20.40 8.20
N ARG A 53 -21.76 19.55 7.50
CA ARG A 53 -21.71 19.49 6.02
C ARG A 53 -22.43 18.27 5.44
N TRP A 54 -22.72 17.28 6.28
CA TRP A 54 -23.25 15.99 5.85
C TRP A 54 -24.51 16.15 5.00
N ASP A 55 -25.47 16.98 5.41
CA ASP A 55 -26.73 17.16 4.67
C ASP A 55 -26.51 17.69 3.24
N ALA A 56 -25.60 18.65 3.05
CA ALA A 56 -25.28 19.19 1.73
C ALA A 56 -24.60 18.16 0.82
N VAL A 57 -23.67 17.36 1.36
CA VAL A 57 -23.03 16.27 0.61
C VAL A 57 -24.04 15.15 0.31
N LYS A 58 -24.90 14.82 1.28
CA LYS A 58 -25.97 13.83 1.17
C LYS A 58 -26.97 14.16 0.08
N ASP A 59 -27.41 15.41 -0.05
CA ASP A 59 -28.34 15.82 -1.09
C ASP A 59 -27.75 15.64 -2.51
N VAL A 60 -26.44 15.85 -2.68
CA VAL A 60 -25.72 15.60 -3.95
C VAL A 60 -25.51 14.11 -4.19
N LEU A 61 -25.23 13.32 -3.14
CA LEU A 61 -24.99 11.88 -3.28
C LEU A 61 -26.27 11.05 -3.41
N ALA A 62 -27.38 11.43 -2.77
CA ALA A 62 -28.60 10.64 -2.71
C ALA A 62 -29.13 10.12 -4.07
N PRO A 63 -29.08 10.89 -5.20
CA PRO A 63 -29.46 10.39 -6.52
C PRO A 63 -28.62 9.22 -7.07
N LEU A 64 -27.42 8.97 -6.52
CA LEU A 64 -26.54 7.85 -6.89
C LEU A 64 -26.88 6.54 -6.15
N TYR A 65 -27.66 6.62 -5.07
CA TYR A 65 -28.02 5.49 -4.21
C TYR A 65 -29.53 5.22 -4.29
N ASP A 66 -29.98 4.08 -3.79
CA ASP A 66 -31.40 3.85 -3.52
C ASP A 66 -31.82 4.32 -2.11
N TYR A 67 -33.10 4.16 -1.80
CA TYR A 67 -33.71 4.52 -0.52
C TYR A 67 -33.16 3.74 0.70
N LEU A 68 -32.32 2.72 0.50
CA LEU A 68 -31.61 1.96 1.53
C LEU A 68 -30.10 2.25 1.53
N TRP A 69 -29.65 3.30 0.83
CA TRP A 69 -28.24 3.60 0.57
C TRP A 69 -27.48 2.47 -0.15
N VAL A 70 -28.14 1.72 -1.02
CA VAL A 70 -27.46 0.73 -1.89
C VAL A 70 -26.97 1.40 -3.17
N HIS A 71 -25.66 1.34 -3.43
CA HIS A 71 -25.11 1.74 -4.71
C HIS A 71 -25.16 0.54 -5.67
N LYS A 72 -26.13 0.56 -6.57
CA LYS A 72 -26.47 -0.56 -7.48
C LYS A 72 -25.24 -1.19 -8.15
N ARG A 73 -24.38 -0.38 -8.79
CA ARG A 73 -23.18 -0.88 -9.49
C ARG A 73 -22.17 -1.54 -8.53
N THR A 74 -22.03 -1.08 -7.28
CA THR A 74 -21.20 -1.76 -6.26
C THR A 74 -21.80 -3.11 -5.87
N ALA A 75 -23.13 -3.18 -5.69
CA ALA A 75 -23.83 -4.43 -5.37
C ALA A 75 -23.75 -5.46 -6.51
N ASP A 76 -23.93 -5.04 -7.77
CA ASP A 76 -23.81 -5.89 -8.96
C ASP A 76 -22.39 -6.50 -9.08
N ILE A 77 -21.34 -5.69 -8.93
CA ILE A 77 -19.94 -6.16 -8.96
C ILE A 77 -19.66 -7.12 -7.78
N ARG A 78 -20.26 -6.87 -6.61
CA ARG A 78 -20.13 -7.73 -5.43
C ARG A 78 -20.77 -9.10 -5.67
N ALA A 79 -22.02 -9.16 -6.10
CA ALA A 79 -22.74 -10.39 -6.40
C ALA A 79 -22.04 -11.23 -7.49
N ALA A 80 -21.48 -10.57 -8.51
CA ALA A 80 -20.66 -11.22 -9.53
C ALA A 80 -19.34 -11.78 -8.96
N SER A 81 -18.71 -11.11 -8.00
CA SER A 81 -17.50 -11.60 -7.32
C SER A 81 -17.80 -12.78 -6.40
N GLU A 82 -18.85 -12.71 -5.59
CA GLU A 82 -19.28 -13.78 -4.68
C GLU A 82 -19.67 -15.04 -5.46
N THR A 83 -20.37 -14.89 -6.58
CA THR A 83 -20.68 -15.99 -7.51
C THR A 83 -19.41 -16.62 -8.10
N LYS A 84 -18.42 -15.82 -8.53
CA LYS A 84 -17.11 -16.33 -8.98
C LYS A 84 -16.39 -17.10 -7.88
N HIS A 85 -16.32 -16.57 -6.65
CA HIS A 85 -15.69 -17.24 -5.51
C HIS A 85 -16.40 -18.56 -5.14
N LYS A 86 -17.73 -18.61 -5.18
CA LYS A 86 -18.51 -19.84 -4.97
C LYS A 86 -18.16 -20.90 -6.02
N ASN A 87 -18.20 -20.55 -7.30
CA ASN A 87 -17.89 -21.46 -8.40
C ASN A 87 -16.44 -21.98 -8.32
N LEU A 88 -15.49 -21.12 -7.98
CA LEU A 88 -14.10 -21.49 -7.71
C LEU A 88 -13.97 -22.46 -6.52
N SER A 89 -14.70 -22.23 -5.42
CA SER A 89 -14.73 -23.12 -4.26
C SER A 89 -15.32 -24.49 -4.59
N GLU A 90 -16.44 -24.54 -5.32
CA GLU A 90 -17.07 -25.80 -5.74
C GLU A 90 -16.22 -26.61 -6.70
N ASN A 91 -15.53 -25.94 -7.64
CA ASN A 91 -14.59 -26.62 -8.54
C ASN A 91 -13.33 -27.06 -7.79
N GLY A 92 -12.82 -26.29 -6.82
CA GLY A 92 -11.73 -26.69 -5.95
C GLY A 92 -12.06 -27.94 -5.11
N LYS A 93 -13.28 -28.05 -4.59
CA LYS A 93 -13.77 -29.25 -3.88
C LYS A 93 -13.82 -30.49 -4.78
N LYS A 94 -14.15 -30.33 -6.07
CA LYS A 94 -14.20 -31.42 -7.07
C LYS A 94 -12.82 -31.81 -7.62
N GLY A 95 -11.91 -30.84 -7.75
CA GLY A 95 -10.57 -31.00 -8.35
C GLY A 95 -9.45 -31.32 -7.37
N GLY A 96 -9.76 -31.61 -6.10
CA GLY A 96 -8.76 -31.99 -5.10
C GLY A 96 -7.99 -33.24 -5.52
N ARG A 97 -6.65 -33.20 -5.46
CA ARG A 97 -5.79 -34.37 -5.75
C ARG A 97 -6.26 -35.56 -4.89
N PRO A 98 -6.53 -36.74 -5.46
CA PRO A 98 -7.05 -37.87 -4.70
C PRO A 98 -6.10 -38.21 -3.56
N ARG A 99 -6.65 -38.39 -2.35
CA ARG A 99 -5.89 -38.82 -1.17
C ARG A 99 -5.20 -40.13 -1.53
N LYS A 100 -3.88 -40.15 -1.50
CA LYS A 100 -3.09 -41.35 -1.80
C LYS A 100 -3.50 -42.43 -0.79
N GLU A 101 -4.09 -43.51 -1.29
CA GLU A 101 -4.52 -44.63 -0.44
C GLU A 101 -3.29 -45.29 0.16
N GLU A 102 -3.15 -45.19 1.48
CA GLU A 102 -2.18 -45.94 2.27
C GLU A 102 -2.71 -47.37 2.40
N LYS A 103 -2.42 -48.20 1.39
CA LYS A 103 -2.70 -49.64 1.46
C LYS A 103 -1.91 -50.24 2.62
N ALA A 104 -2.63 -50.83 3.58
CA ALA A 104 -2.05 -51.56 4.69
C ALA A 104 -1.23 -52.76 4.22
N ASP A 105 -0.29 -53.21 5.07
CA ASP A 105 0.76 -54.15 4.73
C ASP A 105 0.29 -55.53 4.24
N GLU A 106 0.97 -56.01 3.19
CA GLU A 106 1.36 -57.42 3.05
C GLU A 106 2.79 -57.50 2.46
N LYS A 107 3.57 -58.50 2.89
CA LYS A 107 5.02 -58.70 2.63
C LYS A 107 5.31 -60.23 2.71
N PRO A 108 6.48 -60.75 2.28
CA PRO A 108 7.66 -60.11 1.66
C PRO A 108 8.09 -60.72 0.29
N GLY A 109 9.06 -60.12 -0.41
CA GLY A 109 9.62 -60.73 -1.64
C GLY A 109 10.79 -60.02 -2.36
N LEU A 110 12.02 -60.33 -1.96
CA LEU A 110 13.25 -60.43 -2.77
C LEU A 110 13.73 -59.26 -3.71
N ASN A 111 14.67 -58.47 -3.19
CA ASN A 111 15.93 -57.99 -3.80
C ASN A 111 15.98 -57.34 -5.22
N SER A 112 16.23 -56.02 -5.26
CA SER A 112 17.46 -55.43 -5.84
C SER A 112 17.50 -53.92 -5.50
N ALA A 113 18.31 -53.38 -4.59
CA ALA A 113 19.76 -53.43 -4.41
C ALA A 113 20.56 -52.57 -5.42
N PHE A 114 20.72 -51.27 -5.12
CA PHE A 114 22.04 -50.62 -5.24
C PHE A 114 22.21 -49.42 -4.29
N ASN A 115 23.38 -49.37 -3.64
CA ASN A 115 24.01 -48.32 -2.82
C ASN A 115 23.18 -47.55 -1.75
N ARG A 116 23.54 -47.83 -0.48
CA ARG A 116 23.26 -47.03 0.72
C ARG A 116 24.56 -46.67 1.42
N HIS A 117 25.01 -45.41 1.34
CA HIS A 117 25.85 -44.70 2.31
C HIS A 117 25.64 -43.19 2.03
N LYS A 118 25.46 -42.29 2.99
CA LYS A 118 25.69 -42.31 4.45
C LYS A 118 24.47 -41.75 5.22
N ALA A 119 24.35 -42.10 6.49
CA ALA A 119 23.68 -41.28 7.52
C ALA A 119 24.72 -40.30 8.13
N ASP A 120 24.40 -39.36 9.01
CA ASP A 120 23.20 -39.13 9.83
C ASP A 120 23.18 -37.63 10.22
N GLU A 121 22.01 -37.04 10.47
CA GLU A 121 21.78 -36.25 11.69
C GLU A 121 20.32 -35.78 11.80
N LYS A 122 19.85 -35.66 13.04
CA LYS A 122 18.44 -35.35 13.37
C LYS A 122 18.35 -33.94 13.95
N GLN A 123 17.44 -33.12 13.40
CA GLN A 123 16.62 -32.30 14.30
C GLN A 123 15.25 -31.97 13.69
N SER A 124 14.21 -32.46 14.35
CA SER A 124 12.83 -32.05 14.11
C SER A 124 12.41 -31.10 15.23
N GLN A 125 12.04 -29.86 14.90
CA GLN A 125 11.31 -28.99 15.82
C GLN A 125 10.02 -28.51 15.15
N SER A 126 8.92 -29.17 15.50
CA SER A 126 7.58 -28.59 15.40
C SER A 126 7.43 -27.54 16.51
N HIS A 127 7.17 -26.29 16.15
CA HIS A 127 6.88 -25.24 17.14
C HIS A 127 5.38 -24.92 17.14
N SER A 128 4.67 -25.44 18.14
CA SER A 128 3.25 -25.16 18.35
C SER A 128 3.07 -23.85 19.10
N GLN A 129 2.19 -22.96 18.64
CA GLN A 129 1.78 -21.78 19.41
C GLN A 129 0.76 -22.17 20.49
N PRO A 130 0.96 -21.78 21.76
CA PRO A 130 -0.13 -21.68 22.74
C PRO A 130 -0.88 -20.34 22.59
N GLN A 131 -2.13 -20.29 23.03
CA GLN A 131 -2.93 -19.07 23.15
C GLN A 131 -3.06 -18.62 24.62
N SER A 132 -3.65 -17.43 24.80
CA SER A 132 -4.27 -16.91 26.04
C SER A 132 -3.29 -16.38 27.11
N HIS A 133 -3.67 -15.46 28.00
CA HIS A 133 -5.00 -14.92 28.35
C HIS A 133 -5.04 -13.37 28.35
N SER A 134 -6.24 -12.82 28.39
CA SER A 134 -6.53 -11.40 28.69
C SER A 134 -6.49 -11.13 30.20
N ASP A 135 -6.26 -9.87 30.61
CA ASP A 135 -6.99 -9.24 31.72
C ASP A 135 -6.83 -7.70 31.75
N LEU A 136 -7.72 -7.02 32.49
CA LEU A 136 -7.81 -5.56 32.68
C LEU A 136 -7.67 -5.19 34.17
N GLN A 137 -7.06 -4.04 34.52
CA GLN A 137 -7.66 -3.03 35.44
C GLN A 137 -6.82 -1.73 35.63
N THR A 138 -7.50 -0.57 35.52
CA THR A 138 -7.32 0.75 36.20
C THR A 138 -5.96 1.51 36.36
N GLN A 139 -6.09 2.84 36.43
CA GLN A 139 -5.11 3.87 36.81
C GLN A 139 -5.31 4.28 38.30
N PRO A 140 -4.85 5.45 38.83
CA PRO A 140 -3.66 6.29 38.61
C PRO A 140 -2.83 6.30 39.96
N PRO A 141 -2.08 7.35 40.42
CA PRO A 141 -1.42 8.51 39.80
C PRO A 141 0.14 8.32 39.85
N SER A 142 1.11 9.24 39.98
CA SER A 142 1.21 10.67 40.40
C SER A 142 2.42 11.40 39.75
N GLN A 143 2.49 12.72 39.96
CA GLN A 143 3.60 13.64 39.59
C GLN A 143 4.49 13.96 40.83
N PRO A 144 5.69 14.64 40.75
CA PRO A 144 5.96 15.78 39.84
C PRO A 144 7.44 16.06 39.38
N LYS A 145 7.60 17.17 38.64
CA LYS A 145 8.84 17.94 38.30
C LYS A 145 9.85 17.25 37.36
N SER A 146 9.99 17.60 36.07
CA SER A 146 10.29 18.89 35.38
C SER A 146 11.79 19.20 35.22
N ASN A 147 12.29 19.13 33.97
CA ASN A 147 13.24 20.12 33.42
C ASN A 147 13.34 20.05 31.88
N HIS A 148 13.89 21.11 31.28
CA HIS A 148 13.88 21.40 29.84
C HIS A 148 14.81 20.53 28.98
N GLY A 149 14.47 20.33 27.70
CA GLY A 149 15.44 19.91 26.67
C GLY A 149 14.84 19.44 25.33
N ALA A 150 15.06 20.21 24.26
CA ALA A 150 15.00 19.88 22.81
C ALA A 150 13.87 19.00 22.23
N LEU A 151 13.27 19.47 21.12
CA LEU A 151 12.55 18.61 20.17
C LEU A 151 13.57 17.87 19.28
N GLU A 152 13.35 16.58 19.03
CA GLU A 152 13.94 15.85 17.90
C GLU A 152 12.82 15.20 17.07
N ASP A 153 12.65 15.65 15.83
CA ASP A 153 11.67 15.13 14.88
C ASP A 153 12.07 13.73 14.37
N LYS A 154 11.45 12.68 14.92
CA LYS A 154 11.58 11.31 14.40
C LYS A 154 10.71 11.14 13.16
N LYS A 155 11.27 11.51 12.00
CA LYS A 155 10.66 11.26 10.69
C LYS A 155 10.51 9.77 10.42
N GLU A 156 9.27 9.31 10.31
CA GLU A 156 8.94 7.93 9.96
C GLU A 156 9.37 7.61 8.52
N ALA A 157 9.99 6.44 8.32
CA ALA A 157 10.55 6.05 7.03
C ALA A 157 9.46 5.47 6.10
N SER A 158 8.93 6.29 5.19
CA SER A 158 7.95 5.86 4.19
C SER A 158 8.50 4.76 3.26
N THR A 159 7.77 3.66 3.12
CA THR A 159 8.21 2.37 2.56
C THR A 159 8.36 2.35 1.02
N TYR A 160 8.56 3.49 0.36
CA TYR A 160 8.66 3.63 -1.10
C TYR A 160 10.07 4.06 -1.58
N ALA A 161 11.11 3.77 -0.79
CA ALA A 161 12.50 4.14 -1.05
C ALA A 161 13.22 3.30 -2.13
N HIS A 162 12.69 3.27 -3.36
CA HIS A 162 13.34 2.67 -4.55
C HIS A 162 13.95 3.71 -5.52
N ALA A 163 14.34 4.87 -5.00
CA ALA A 163 15.16 5.85 -5.71
C ALA A 163 16.34 6.27 -4.83
N SER A 164 17.44 5.52 -4.89
CA SER A 164 18.66 5.75 -4.10
C SER A 164 19.53 6.88 -4.67
N GLY A 165 18.95 8.05 -4.86
CA GLY A 165 19.66 9.31 -5.04
C GLY A 165 19.39 10.19 -3.82
N SER A 166 20.42 10.85 -3.28
CA SER A 166 20.25 11.74 -2.13
C SER A 166 19.21 12.83 -2.44
N SER A 167 18.28 13.04 -1.51
CA SER A 167 17.23 14.07 -1.58
C SER A 167 17.77 15.48 -1.37
N GLU A 168 18.95 15.60 -0.79
CA GLU A 168 19.64 16.88 -0.55
C GLU A 168 20.28 17.41 -1.84
N PRO A 169 20.28 18.74 -2.06
CA PRO A 169 21.01 19.35 -3.15
C PRO A 169 22.52 19.24 -2.93
N PHE A 170 23.29 19.33 -4.01
CA PHE A 170 24.74 19.50 -3.90
C PHE A 170 25.07 20.81 -3.15
N PRO A 171 26.21 20.87 -2.42
CA PRO A 171 26.58 22.05 -1.65
C PRO A 171 26.65 23.30 -2.55
N LYS A 172 26.03 24.39 -2.08
CA LYS A 172 26.08 25.68 -2.75
C LYS A 172 27.53 26.18 -2.77
N LEU A 173 28.07 26.45 -3.96
CA LEU A 173 29.41 27.00 -4.13
C LEU A 173 29.31 28.46 -4.60
N GLU A 174 29.83 29.39 -3.80
CA GLU A 174 29.68 30.82 -4.07
C GLU A 174 30.76 31.36 -5.03
N ASN A 175 31.91 30.67 -5.11
CA ASN A 175 32.98 30.96 -6.06
C ASN A 175 32.70 30.27 -7.42
N PRO A 176 32.65 31.01 -8.55
CA PRO A 176 32.42 30.43 -9.88
C PRO A 176 33.53 29.46 -10.34
N GLU A 177 34.78 29.61 -9.88
CA GLU A 177 35.85 28.65 -10.23
C GLU A 177 35.70 27.32 -9.49
N ASP A 178 35.30 27.33 -8.22
CA ASP A 178 34.99 26.11 -7.47
C ASP A 178 33.74 25.42 -8.04
N ALA A 179 32.72 26.18 -8.46
CA ALA A 179 31.56 25.65 -9.16
C ALA A 179 31.93 24.97 -10.49
N LYS A 180 32.82 25.57 -11.30
CA LYS A 180 33.38 24.93 -12.52
C LYS A 180 34.18 23.68 -12.19
N ALA A 181 35.02 23.71 -11.17
CA ALA A 181 35.84 22.56 -10.74
C ALA A 181 34.98 21.41 -10.20
N PHE A 182 33.88 21.71 -9.52
CA PHE A 182 32.90 20.73 -9.06
C PHE A 182 32.11 20.12 -10.21
N VAL A 183 31.56 20.94 -11.12
CA VAL A 183 30.81 20.47 -12.29
C VAL A 183 31.67 19.60 -13.23
N ARG A 184 32.97 19.90 -13.36
CA ARG A 184 33.91 19.02 -14.08
C ARG A 184 34.03 17.61 -13.46
N LYS A 185 33.94 17.47 -12.13
CA LYS A 185 33.95 16.15 -11.46
C LYS A 185 32.63 15.38 -11.63
N LEU A 186 31.54 16.06 -11.98
CA LEU A 186 30.24 15.41 -12.18
C LEU A 186 30.13 14.66 -13.52
N ASP A 187 31.10 14.77 -14.43
CA ASP A 187 31.10 14.08 -15.73
C ASP A 187 29.79 14.30 -16.51
N LEU A 188 29.48 15.58 -16.77
CA LEU A 188 28.23 16.01 -17.40
C LEU A 188 28.39 16.28 -18.90
N PRO A 189 27.36 15.98 -19.72
CA PRO A 189 27.39 16.29 -21.15
C PRO A 189 27.56 17.80 -21.40
N PRO A 190 28.34 18.25 -22.40
CA PRO A 190 28.68 19.67 -22.60
C PRO A 190 27.49 20.62 -22.63
N ARG A 191 26.36 20.18 -23.21
CA ARG A 191 25.10 20.94 -23.30
C ARG A 191 24.46 21.30 -21.96
N HIS A 192 24.86 20.67 -20.85
CA HIS A 192 24.33 20.93 -19.51
C HIS A 192 25.34 21.60 -18.55
N VAL A 193 26.60 21.79 -18.96
CA VAL A 193 27.67 22.28 -18.07
C VAL A 193 27.38 23.69 -17.54
N THR A 194 26.93 24.61 -18.39
CA THR A 194 26.59 25.99 -17.97
C THR A 194 25.44 25.99 -16.95
N THR A 195 24.35 25.29 -17.27
CA THR A 195 23.17 25.16 -16.40
C THR A 195 23.48 24.44 -15.08
N ALA A 196 24.47 23.54 -15.07
CA ALA A 196 24.94 22.90 -13.84
C ALA A 196 25.69 23.90 -12.94
N ILE A 197 26.54 24.76 -13.50
CA ILE A 197 27.27 25.80 -12.75
C ILE A 197 26.27 26.78 -12.11
N GLU A 198 25.33 27.30 -12.90
CA GLU A 198 24.25 28.19 -12.43
C GLU A 198 23.46 27.57 -11.25
N ARG A 199 23.05 26.31 -11.40
CA ARG A 199 22.30 25.59 -10.37
C ARG A 199 23.11 25.26 -9.11
N VAL A 200 24.41 25.01 -9.23
CA VAL A 200 25.30 24.82 -8.06
C VAL A 200 25.47 26.14 -7.31
N MET A 201 25.71 27.25 -8.01
CA MET A 201 25.81 28.58 -7.38
C MET A 201 24.50 29.03 -6.72
N ALA A 202 23.35 28.64 -7.30
CA ALA A 202 22.02 28.86 -6.73
C ALA A 202 21.61 27.86 -5.63
N GLY A 203 22.39 26.79 -5.37
CA GLY A 203 22.02 25.73 -4.41
C GLY A 203 20.82 24.86 -4.85
N THR A 204 20.53 24.79 -6.15
CA THR A 204 19.38 24.10 -6.74
C THR A 204 19.76 22.94 -7.68
N LEU A 205 21.02 22.50 -7.68
CA LEU A 205 21.43 21.27 -8.37
C LEU A 205 21.20 20.07 -7.45
N PHE A 206 20.28 19.19 -7.82
CA PHE A 206 20.02 17.93 -7.14
C PHE A 206 20.63 16.73 -7.89
N PRO A 207 21.06 15.66 -7.22
CA PRO A 207 21.56 14.44 -7.86
C PRO A 207 20.64 13.90 -8.96
N ARG A 208 19.31 13.89 -8.72
CA ARG A 208 18.30 13.47 -9.72
C ARG A 208 18.36 14.25 -11.03
N ILE A 209 18.76 15.52 -11.01
CA ILE A 209 18.89 16.35 -12.23
C ILE A 209 20.12 15.90 -13.03
N VAL A 210 21.24 15.69 -12.35
CA VAL A 210 22.49 15.15 -12.94
C VAL A 210 22.26 13.77 -13.54
N ASP A 211 21.58 12.87 -12.82
CA ASP A 211 21.24 11.53 -13.31
C ASP A 211 20.32 11.58 -14.54
N ASN A 212 19.38 12.52 -14.59
CA ASN A 212 18.49 12.68 -15.74
C ASN A 212 19.28 13.12 -16.99
N TRP A 213 20.11 14.16 -16.87
CA TRP A 213 20.99 14.60 -17.96
C TRP A 213 21.96 13.50 -18.44
N LYS A 214 22.44 12.64 -17.54
CA LYS A 214 23.26 11.47 -17.89
C LYS A 214 22.46 10.37 -18.61
N ARG A 215 21.17 10.20 -18.33
CA ARG A 215 20.28 9.28 -19.06
C ARG A 215 19.96 9.81 -20.46
N GLU A 216 19.63 11.09 -20.57
CA GLU A 216 19.36 11.78 -21.85
C GLU A 216 20.57 11.82 -22.81
N ALA A 217 21.79 11.60 -22.31
CA ALA A 217 23.01 11.52 -23.11
C ALA A 217 23.50 10.07 -23.34
N ARG A 218 22.75 9.07 -22.88
CA ARG A 218 22.93 7.64 -23.23
C ARG A 218 21.84 7.14 -24.19
N ALA A 219 20.82 7.97 -24.46
CA ALA A 219 19.67 7.68 -25.30
C ALA A 219 19.65 8.50 -26.61
N ALA A 220 20.76 9.20 -26.90
CA ALA A 220 21.00 10.04 -28.06
C ALA A 220 22.42 9.81 -28.58
#